data_AF-A0A3A9ZUU3-F1
#
_entry.id   AF-A0A3A9ZUU3-F1
#
_cell.length_a   1.000
_cell.length_b   1.000
_cell.length_c   1.000
_cell.angle_alpha   90.00
_cell.angle_beta   90.00
_cell.angle_gamma   90.00
#
_symmetry.space_group_name_H-M   'P 1'
#
loop_
_entity.id
_entity.type
_entity.pdbx_description
1 polymer ?
#
loop_
_entity_poly.entity_id
_entity_poly.type
_entity_poly.pdbx_seq_one_letter_code
_entity_poly.pdbx_strand_id
1 'polypeptide(L)'
;MTSDNLAVELFLPLACLAVWAAVYGLARLSNRPAGVTPAPAGMDLPGQEPPAVVSLLANQWQVTVDAAESTLLDLAARGYVELRQADADPQHTTVHLTGRSPEHLTRYERLVHDRVTQRAVDGVVPLTALSFSDAGRAASWSKRMRRYVVADARRLGLSRRRFSKVMVTTLGILGVLAAAGVTAGVWHYLRRTGDDPFGAVAALVLTAAALAAIAGRDLGERDTPAGREVAARWLGLRTWLAGHESFADLPPAAVTVWDRYLSYGAALGVTRVASRVIHLGIADRKRLWSSYGGGWRQVPVTYPAGLPRYGQALGWIVFRAILAAMVGWTFARVVGAALLAPAPGSPDAEAGLWSRLTSIDPVTLGVVTLGLVLLGYAGYLGVRALIDLVAPADVTGEVLWQQVRQVRSSDSDRSSTPINHYLVVDDGRAEQLRAWVLPEEIAGECRLGDVVTVRVRPWTRRVTRVTVHRPASETAEPFDDTEDEETGVGAATAGPAVVRPDHLLSAAEVGTALGVRVSLVRPESADEARWAARFVDGRGSTVLGVTVVPGGRMATATLLMSRSVGQALPGVGDEAYVGRDRVTGRRGDVVVLIVRPHAVPGDGPVLAGLLTTALSRLPADASTGQSGPR
;
A
#
# COMPACT_ATOMS: atom_id res chain seq x y z
N MET A 1 -16.03 19.65 43.76
CA MET A 1 -15.55 20.40 42.59
C MET A 1 -16.18 21.77 42.67
N THR A 2 -15.42 22.85 42.85
CA THR A 2 -15.96 24.22 42.90
C THR A 2 -16.30 24.69 41.48
N SER A 3 -17.16 25.72 41.33
CA SER A 3 -17.46 26.36 40.04
C SER A 3 -16.20 26.76 39.28
N ASP A 4 -15.20 27.23 40.01
CA ASP A 4 -13.94 27.73 39.46
C ASP A 4 -13.10 26.59 38.87
N ASN A 5 -13.13 25.40 39.50
CA ASN A 5 -12.44 24.22 38.98
C ASN A 5 -13.08 23.74 37.67
N LEU A 6 -14.42 23.74 37.57
CA LEU A 6 -15.11 23.38 36.32
C LEU A 6 -14.83 24.38 35.19
N ALA A 7 -14.71 25.66 35.51
CA ALA A 7 -14.38 26.69 34.53
C ALA A 7 -12.98 26.48 33.92
N VAL A 8 -11.97 26.19 34.74
CA VAL A 8 -10.59 26.00 34.27
C VAL A 8 -10.37 24.62 33.66
N GLU A 9 -10.88 23.56 34.28
CA GLU A 9 -10.61 22.17 33.86
C GLU A 9 -11.41 21.77 32.60
N LEU A 10 -12.57 22.38 32.35
CA LEU A 10 -13.47 21.98 31.26
C LEU A 10 -13.81 23.12 30.29
N PHE A 11 -14.22 24.29 30.79
CA PHE A 11 -14.70 25.37 29.93
C PHE A 11 -13.58 26.01 29.11
N LEU A 12 -12.41 26.26 29.70
CA LEU A 12 -11.25 26.82 29.00
C LEU A 12 -10.75 25.91 27.85
N PRO A 13 -10.47 24.61 28.05
CA PRO A 13 -10.14 23.69 26.96
C PRO A 13 -11.21 23.65 25.86
N LEU A 14 -12.49 23.57 26.23
CA LEU A 14 -13.60 23.50 25.29
C LEU A 14 -13.70 24.78 24.46
N ALA A 15 -13.60 25.95 25.08
CA ALA A 15 -13.65 27.25 24.41
C ALA A 15 -12.49 27.40 23.42
N CYS A 16 -11.26 27.06 23.83
CA CYS A 16 -10.09 27.10 22.97
C CYS A 16 -10.23 26.19 21.73
N LEU A 17 -10.69 24.96 21.90
CA LEU A 17 -10.93 24.03 20.80
C LEU A 17 -12.08 24.49 19.90
N ALA A 18 -13.17 25.03 20.48
CA ALA A 18 -14.30 25.55 19.73
C ALA A 18 -13.92 26.75 18.86
N VAL A 19 -13.12 27.67 19.39
CA VAL A 19 -12.59 28.82 18.62
C VAL A 19 -11.73 28.34 17.46
N TRP A 20 -10.79 27.42 17.71
CA TRP A 20 -9.95 26.86 16.64
C TRP A 20 -10.81 26.17 15.56
N ALA A 21 -11.78 25.35 15.97
CA ALA A 21 -12.67 24.64 15.05
C ALA A 21 -13.55 25.60 14.25
N ALA A 22 -14.05 26.67 14.87
CA ALA A 22 -14.83 27.70 14.20
C ALA A 22 -13.99 28.45 13.14
N VAL A 23 -12.76 28.85 13.48
CA VAL A 23 -11.83 29.50 12.54
C VAL A 23 -11.47 28.57 11.38
N TYR A 24 -11.16 27.30 11.66
CA TYR A 24 -10.90 26.30 10.63
C TYR A 24 -12.12 26.07 9.72
N GLY A 25 -13.32 25.96 10.31
CA GLY A 25 -14.58 25.81 9.59
C GLY A 25 -14.88 27.00 8.68
N LEU A 26 -14.70 28.22 9.19
CA LEU A 26 -14.87 29.46 8.42
C LEU A 26 -13.84 29.54 7.29
N ALA A 27 -12.57 29.23 7.55
CA ALA A 27 -11.54 29.18 6.51
C ALA A 27 -11.90 28.16 5.41
N ARG A 28 -12.46 27.00 5.77
CA ARG A 28 -12.92 25.98 4.81
C ARG A 28 -14.10 26.45 3.96
N LEU A 29 -15.04 27.20 4.55
CA LEU A 29 -16.20 27.80 3.89
C LEU A 29 -15.79 28.90 2.91
N SER A 30 -15.00 29.87 3.38
CA SER A 30 -14.55 31.02 2.57
C SER A 30 -13.59 30.65 1.44
N ASN A 31 -12.90 29.51 1.56
CA ASN A 31 -12.03 28.98 0.51
C ASN A 31 -12.66 27.79 -0.23
N ARG A 32 -13.99 27.69 -0.30
CA ARG A 32 -14.63 26.74 -1.22
C ARG A 32 -14.34 27.15 -2.68
N PRO A 33 -14.06 26.19 -3.58
CA PRO A 33 -13.93 26.52 -4.99
C PRO A 33 -15.24 27.10 -5.52
N ALA A 34 -15.14 28.17 -6.32
CA ALA A 34 -16.32 28.76 -6.94
C ALA A 34 -16.90 27.82 -8.02
N GLY A 35 -18.22 27.77 -8.12
CA GLY A 35 -18.88 27.19 -9.28
C GLY A 35 -18.57 28.02 -10.52
N VAL A 36 -18.23 27.36 -11.63
CA VAL A 36 -17.94 28.02 -12.91
C VAL A 36 -19.16 27.89 -13.81
N THR A 37 -19.71 29.01 -14.24
CA THR A 37 -20.77 29.04 -15.25
C THR A 37 -20.14 28.82 -16.64
N PRO A 38 -20.66 27.87 -17.45
CA PRO A 38 -20.17 27.66 -18.81
C PRO A 38 -20.31 28.91 -19.68
N ALA A 39 -19.31 29.16 -20.53
CA ALA A 39 -19.44 30.10 -21.64
C ALA A 39 -20.42 29.54 -22.70
N PRO A 40 -20.92 30.36 -23.64
CA PRO A 40 -21.72 29.88 -24.76
C PRO A 40 -21.05 28.70 -25.47
N ALA A 41 -21.86 27.72 -25.89
CA ALA A 41 -21.36 26.54 -26.59
C ALA A 41 -20.68 26.95 -27.91
N GLY A 42 -19.46 26.46 -28.13
CA GLY A 42 -18.66 26.77 -29.32
C GLY A 42 -17.85 25.55 -29.77
N MET A 43 -17.62 25.46 -31.08
CA MET A 43 -16.90 24.34 -31.70
C MET A 43 -15.37 24.52 -31.70
N ASP A 44 -14.88 25.75 -31.60
CA ASP A 44 -13.46 26.04 -31.66
C ASP A 44 -12.77 25.63 -30.35
N LEU A 45 -11.56 25.09 -30.45
CA LEU A 45 -10.75 24.77 -29.28
C LEU A 45 -10.38 26.07 -28.54
N PRO A 46 -10.80 26.24 -27.27
CA PRO A 46 -10.67 27.52 -26.56
C PRO A 46 -9.25 27.96 -26.20
N GLY A 47 -8.27 27.07 -26.29
CA GLY A 47 -6.91 27.31 -25.82
C GLY A 47 -5.97 26.13 -26.05
N GLN A 48 -4.74 26.28 -25.57
CA GLN A 48 -3.65 25.29 -25.70
C GLN A 48 -3.35 24.57 -24.38
N GLU A 49 -4.18 24.75 -23.35
CA GLU A 49 -3.99 24.08 -22.07
C GLU A 49 -4.00 22.55 -22.27
N PRO A 50 -3.07 21.80 -21.65
CA PRO A 50 -3.05 20.35 -21.79
C PRO A 50 -4.35 19.70 -21.29
N PRO A 51 -4.83 18.60 -21.90
CA PRO A 51 -6.10 17.98 -21.52
C PRO A 51 -6.18 17.55 -20.04
N ALA A 52 -5.07 17.13 -19.44
CA ALA A 52 -5.03 16.83 -18.00
C ALA A 52 -5.34 18.05 -17.11
N VAL A 53 -4.85 19.23 -17.50
CA VAL A 53 -5.13 20.49 -16.82
C VAL A 53 -6.59 20.88 -17.06
N VAL A 54 -7.10 20.75 -18.29
CA VAL A 54 -8.53 20.99 -18.58
C VAL A 54 -9.44 20.11 -17.75
N SER A 55 -9.07 18.83 -17.56
CA SER A 55 -9.80 17.90 -16.69
C SER A 55 -9.87 18.39 -15.24
N LEU A 56 -8.75 18.90 -14.69
CA LEU A 56 -8.74 19.53 -13.37
C LEU A 56 -9.71 20.72 -13.30
N LEU A 57 -9.71 21.59 -14.30
CA LEU A 57 -10.57 22.78 -14.35
C LEU A 57 -12.06 22.41 -14.42
N ALA A 58 -12.41 21.44 -15.26
CA ALA A 58 -13.78 21.01 -15.49
C ALA A 58 -14.37 20.22 -14.29
N ASN A 59 -13.52 19.50 -13.55
CA ASN A 59 -13.90 18.68 -12.40
C ASN A 59 -13.75 19.42 -11.06
N GLN A 60 -14.11 20.71 -11.01
CA GLN A 60 -14.09 21.53 -9.79
C GLN A 60 -12.74 21.50 -9.05
N TRP A 61 -11.64 21.61 -9.80
CA TRP A 61 -10.28 21.67 -9.26
C TRP A 61 -9.86 20.36 -8.58
N GLN A 62 -10.41 19.23 -9.04
CA GLN A 62 -10.03 17.89 -8.62
C GLN A 62 -9.46 17.10 -9.80
N VAL A 63 -8.33 16.41 -9.58
CA VAL A 63 -7.76 15.51 -10.57
C VAL A 63 -8.51 14.18 -10.49
N THR A 64 -9.23 13.83 -11.56
CA THR A 64 -9.93 12.56 -11.74
C THR A 64 -9.10 11.60 -12.61
N VAL A 65 -9.63 10.39 -12.83
CA VAL A 65 -9.00 9.41 -13.73
C VAL A 65 -8.94 9.93 -15.17
N ASP A 66 -9.92 10.78 -15.56
CA ASP A 66 -10.01 11.42 -16.87
C ASP A 66 -8.75 12.20 -17.26
N ALA A 67 -7.99 12.72 -16.28
CA ALA A 67 -6.74 13.41 -16.54
C ALA A 67 -5.69 12.49 -17.20
N ALA A 68 -5.62 11.23 -16.76
CA ALA A 68 -4.73 10.24 -17.34
C ALA A 68 -5.22 9.74 -18.70
N GLU A 69 -6.53 9.52 -18.83
CA GLU A 69 -7.16 9.06 -20.08
C GLU A 69 -7.02 10.09 -21.20
N SER A 70 -7.37 11.34 -20.90
CA SER A 70 -7.23 12.46 -21.83
C SER A 70 -5.78 12.70 -22.24
N THR A 71 -4.83 12.52 -21.31
CA THR A 71 -3.39 12.58 -21.63
C THR A 71 -2.99 11.49 -22.63
N LEU A 72 -3.45 10.25 -22.44
CA LEU A 72 -3.15 9.17 -23.38
C LEU A 72 -3.71 9.44 -24.78
N LEU A 73 -4.96 9.92 -24.86
CA LEU A 73 -5.58 10.31 -26.13
C LEU A 73 -4.84 11.47 -26.78
N ASP A 74 -4.36 12.44 -25.99
CA ASP A 74 -3.58 13.57 -26.52
C ASP A 74 -2.20 13.16 -27.04
N LEU A 75 -1.56 12.19 -26.39
CA LEU A 75 -0.32 11.58 -26.90
C LEU A 75 -0.57 10.85 -28.22
N ALA A 76 -1.75 10.24 -28.38
CA ALA A 76 -2.15 9.57 -29.62
C ALA A 76 -2.43 10.59 -30.75
N ALA A 77 -3.17 11.66 -30.44
CA ALA A 77 -3.41 12.80 -31.32
C ALA A 77 -2.10 13.43 -31.84
N ARG A 78 -1.10 13.58 -30.96
CA ARG A 78 0.25 14.08 -31.32
C ARG A 78 1.15 13.03 -32.01
N GLY A 79 0.70 11.78 -32.12
CA GLY A 79 1.43 10.71 -32.81
C GLY A 79 2.61 10.11 -32.03
N TYR A 80 2.68 10.29 -30.71
CA TYR A 80 3.66 9.58 -29.87
C TYR A 80 3.28 8.10 -29.68
N VAL A 81 1.98 7.82 -29.72
CA VAL A 81 1.41 6.48 -29.73
C VAL A 81 0.31 6.41 -30.79
N GLU A 82 -0.05 5.22 -31.23
CA GLU A 82 -1.16 5.02 -32.16
C GLU A 82 -2.19 4.07 -31.53
N LEU A 83 -3.47 4.45 -31.58
CA LEU A 83 -4.55 3.62 -31.08
C LEU A 83 -5.20 2.88 -32.26
N ARG A 84 -5.11 1.55 -32.26
CA ARG A 84 -5.71 0.70 -33.30
C ARG A 84 -6.79 -0.17 -32.70
N GLN A 85 -7.93 -0.24 -33.39
CA GLN A 85 -9.03 -1.12 -33.03
C GLN A 85 -9.11 -2.22 -34.10
N ALA A 86 -8.90 -3.47 -33.69
CA ALA A 86 -8.82 -4.60 -34.62
C ALA A 86 -10.20 -5.10 -35.08
N ASP A 87 -11.24 -4.91 -34.26
CA ASP A 87 -12.60 -5.37 -34.54
C ASP A 87 -13.65 -4.33 -34.11
N ALA A 88 -14.94 -4.71 -34.08
CA ALA A 88 -16.01 -3.79 -33.70
C ALA A 88 -16.08 -3.51 -32.18
N ASP A 89 -15.41 -4.29 -31.33
CA ASP A 89 -15.43 -4.14 -29.88
C ASP A 89 -14.36 -3.12 -29.44
N PRO A 90 -14.74 -1.97 -28.86
CA PRO A 90 -13.79 -0.99 -28.35
C PRO A 90 -12.82 -1.56 -27.30
N GLN A 91 -13.18 -2.62 -26.57
CA GLN A 91 -12.32 -3.24 -25.54
C GLN A 91 -11.05 -3.88 -26.10
N HIS A 92 -11.04 -4.23 -27.39
CA HIS A 92 -9.89 -4.81 -28.07
C HIS A 92 -8.96 -3.75 -28.70
N THR A 93 -9.14 -2.48 -28.35
CA THR A 93 -8.23 -1.41 -28.81
C THR A 93 -6.84 -1.59 -28.19
N THR A 94 -5.82 -1.56 -29.05
CA THR A 94 -4.40 -1.66 -28.70
C THR A 94 -3.68 -0.33 -28.92
N VAL A 95 -2.70 -0.07 -28.07
CA VAL A 95 -1.74 1.04 -28.20
C VAL A 95 -0.48 0.50 -28.86
N HIS A 96 -0.02 1.20 -29.88
CA HIS A 96 1.22 0.92 -30.60
C HIS A 96 2.20 2.07 -30.36
N LEU A 97 3.43 1.73 -29.98
CA LEU A 97 4.51 2.71 -29.90
C LEU A 97 4.95 3.11 -31.31
N THR A 98 4.99 4.41 -31.61
CA THR A 98 5.41 4.89 -32.94
C THR A 98 6.93 4.99 -33.09
N GLY A 99 7.68 4.87 -31.98
CA GLY A 99 9.13 5.03 -31.95
C GLY A 99 9.60 6.49 -32.03
N ARG A 100 8.68 7.47 -32.06
CA ARG A 100 9.04 8.90 -31.95
C ARG A 100 9.61 9.21 -30.58
N SER A 101 10.71 9.94 -30.53
CA SER A 101 11.29 10.46 -29.29
C SER A 101 10.28 11.37 -28.56
N PRO A 102 10.03 11.18 -27.25
CA PRO A 102 9.11 12.01 -26.47
C PRO A 102 9.73 13.37 -26.13
N GLU A 103 10.02 14.17 -27.16
CA GLU A 103 10.55 15.52 -27.04
C GLU A 103 9.43 16.46 -26.55
N HIS A 104 9.74 17.36 -25.62
CA HIS A 104 8.79 18.34 -25.07
C HIS A 104 7.59 17.81 -24.27
N LEU A 105 7.60 16.56 -23.78
CA LEU A 105 6.54 16.07 -22.89
C LEU A 105 6.63 16.68 -21.49
N THR A 106 5.48 17.05 -20.93
CA THR A 106 5.35 17.42 -19.51
C THR A 106 5.62 16.21 -18.59
N ARG A 107 5.82 16.45 -17.28
CA ARG A 107 6.12 15.37 -16.32
C ARG A 107 5.02 14.29 -16.28
N TYR A 108 3.74 14.68 -16.34
CA TYR A 108 2.63 13.72 -16.33
C TYR A 108 2.39 13.04 -17.69
N GLU A 109 2.65 13.74 -18.80
CA GLU A 109 2.63 13.13 -20.14
C GLU A 109 3.68 12.03 -20.26
N ARG A 110 4.90 12.32 -19.79
CA ARG A 110 5.98 11.34 -19.71
C ARG A 110 5.59 10.17 -18.81
N LEU A 111 4.97 10.45 -17.66
CA LEU A 111 4.47 9.41 -16.74
C LEU A 111 3.47 8.44 -17.41
N VAL A 112 2.61 8.93 -18.30
CA VAL A 112 1.67 8.11 -19.08
C VAL A 112 2.38 7.39 -20.22
N HIS A 113 3.25 8.07 -20.97
CA HIS A 113 4.03 7.47 -22.05
C HIS A 113 4.96 6.34 -21.56
N ASP A 114 5.65 6.56 -20.44
CA ASP A 114 6.51 5.57 -19.80
C ASP A 114 5.71 4.36 -19.35
N ARG A 115 4.47 4.57 -18.88
CA ARG A 115 3.57 3.47 -18.51
C ARG A 115 3.21 2.59 -19.72
N VAL A 116 2.92 3.20 -20.87
CA VAL A 116 2.68 2.47 -22.13
C VAL A 116 3.94 1.73 -22.54
N THR A 117 5.09 2.40 -22.53
CA THR A 117 6.39 1.84 -22.93
C THR A 117 6.77 0.64 -22.05
N GLN A 118 6.63 0.75 -20.73
CA GLN A 118 6.92 -0.32 -19.77
C GLN A 118 6.02 -1.55 -19.93
N ARG A 119 4.80 -1.35 -20.45
CA ARG A 119 3.85 -2.43 -20.68
C ARG A 119 3.82 -2.90 -22.12
N ALA A 120 4.57 -2.29 -23.03
CA ALA A 120 4.62 -2.74 -24.40
C ALA A 120 5.41 -4.04 -24.51
N VAL A 121 4.83 -5.04 -25.18
CA VAL A 121 5.53 -6.24 -25.64
C VAL A 121 5.55 -6.18 -27.15
N ASP A 122 6.73 -6.23 -27.75
CA ASP A 122 6.94 -6.02 -29.18
C ASP A 122 6.32 -4.71 -29.71
N GLY A 123 6.35 -3.66 -28.86
CA GLY A 123 5.82 -2.34 -29.20
C GLY A 123 4.30 -2.19 -29.10
N VAL A 124 3.57 -3.20 -28.59
CA VAL A 124 2.11 -3.22 -28.53
C VAL A 124 1.61 -3.52 -27.11
N VAL A 125 0.53 -2.84 -26.70
CA VAL A 125 -0.17 -3.08 -25.42
C VAL A 125 -1.69 -2.86 -25.55
N PRO A 126 -2.55 -3.79 -25.13
CA PRO A 126 -4.00 -3.56 -25.04
C PRO A 126 -4.32 -2.43 -24.05
N LEU A 127 -5.28 -1.55 -24.37
CA LEU A 127 -5.63 -0.42 -23.48
C LEU A 127 -6.02 -0.87 -22.07
N THR A 128 -6.76 -1.98 -21.97
CA THR A 128 -7.19 -2.54 -20.68
C THR A 128 -6.04 -3.20 -19.90
N ALA A 129 -4.90 -3.49 -20.55
CA ALA A 129 -3.68 -4.02 -19.94
C ALA A 129 -2.79 -2.92 -19.31
N LEU A 130 -3.11 -1.64 -19.50
CA LEU A 130 -2.41 -0.52 -18.85
C LEU A 130 -2.71 -0.42 -17.35
N SER A 131 -3.74 -1.12 -16.87
CA SER A 131 -4.15 -1.17 -15.47
C SER A 131 -3.07 -1.82 -14.56
N PHE A 132 -3.09 -1.42 -13.28
CA PHE A 132 -2.14 -1.86 -12.26
C PHE A 132 -2.62 -3.14 -11.57
N SER A 133 -1.72 -4.08 -11.36
CA SER A 133 -1.99 -5.29 -10.57
C SER A 133 -1.74 -5.12 -9.08
N ASP A 134 -1.08 -4.02 -8.68
CA ASP A 134 -0.80 -3.66 -7.29
C ASP A 134 -1.45 -2.33 -6.90
N ALA A 135 -2.19 -2.34 -5.78
CA ALA A 135 -2.90 -1.16 -5.28
C ALA A 135 -1.95 -0.08 -4.76
N GLY A 136 -0.81 -0.45 -4.15
CA GLY A 136 0.19 0.49 -3.66
C GLY A 136 0.87 1.28 -4.78
N ARG A 137 1.25 0.58 -5.86
CA ARG A 137 1.78 1.17 -7.10
C ARG A 137 0.74 2.04 -7.80
N ALA A 138 -0.51 1.58 -7.90
CA ALA A 138 -1.60 2.38 -8.47
C ALA A 138 -1.79 3.70 -7.69
N ALA A 139 -1.85 3.64 -6.36
CA ALA A 139 -2.00 4.82 -5.52
C ALA A 139 -0.80 5.78 -5.63
N SER A 140 0.41 5.25 -5.62
CA SER A 140 1.65 6.03 -5.78
C SER A 140 1.72 6.71 -7.16
N TRP A 141 1.35 6.00 -8.22
CA TRP A 141 1.30 6.52 -9.59
C TRP A 141 0.26 7.64 -9.70
N SER A 142 -0.96 7.42 -9.21
CA SER A 142 -2.03 8.43 -9.21
C SER A 142 -1.67 9.66 -8.37
N LYS A 143 -0.94 9.49 -7.25
CA LYS A 143 -0.42 10.59 -6.43
C LYS A 143 0.58 11.45 -7.22
N ARG A 144 1.50 10.83 -7.98
CA ARG A 144 2.44 11.55 -8.86
C ARG A 144 1.71 12.26 -10.00
N MET A 145 0.78 11.59 -10.67
CA MET A 145 -0.06 12.18 -11.72
C MET A 145 -0.75 13.45 -11.20
N ARG A 146 -1.45 13.33 -10.05
CA ARG A 146 -2.11 14.47 -9.39
C ARG A 146 -1.14 15.60 -9.06
N ARG A 147 0.03 15.28 -8.51
CA ARG A 147 1.06 16.27 -8.17
C ARG A 147 1.52 17.04 -9.40
N TYR A 148 1.87 16.34 -10.48
CA TYR A 148 2.40 16.97 -11.69
C TYR A 148 1.35 17.80 -12.43
N VAL A 149 0.10 17.33 -12.50
CA VAL A 149 -1.01 18.10 -13.10
C VAL A 149 -1.29 19.38 -12.30
N VAL A 150 -1.33 19.28 -10.97
CA VAL A 150 -1.52 20.46 -10.10
C VAL A 150 -0.36 21.43 -10.20
N ALA A 151 0.88 20.93 -10.26
CA ALA A 151 2.06 21.78 -10.42
C ALA A 151 2.01 22.56 -11.74
N ASP A 152 1.61 21.92 -12.83
CA ASP A 152 1.45 22.56 -14.13
C ASP A 152 0.31 23.59 -14.14
N ALA A 153 -0.87 23.23 -13.62
CA ALA A 153 -2.01 24.15 -13.51
C ALA A 153 -1.68 25.41 -12.68
N ARG A 154 -0.89 25.26 -11.61
CA ARG A 154 -0.39 26.40 -10.81
C ARG A 154 0.65 27.22 -11.56
N ARG A 155 1.56 26.56 -12.31
CA ARG A 155 2.56 27.24 -13.15
C ARG A 155 1.90 28.11 -14.22
N LEU A 156 0.79 27.64 -14.79
CA LEU A 156 -0.04 28.40 -15.72
C LEU A 156 -0.89 29.50 -15.05
N GLY A 157 -0.87 29.60 -13.71
CA GLY A 157 -1.67 30.57 -12.96
C GLY A 157 -3.17 30.27 -12.93
N LEU A 158 -3.59 29.06 -13.33
CA LEU A 158 -4.99 28.66 -13.45
C LEU A 158 -5.57 28.15 -12.13
N SER A 159 -4.76 27.48 -11.31
CA SER A 159 -5.16 27.00 -9.98
C SER A 159 -4.27 27.57 -8.89
N ARG A 160 -4.75 27.49 -7.65
CA ARG A 160 -3.96 27.78 -6.45
C ARG A 160 -4.35 26.84 -5.32
N ARG A 161 -3.46 26.69 -4.34
CA ARG A 161 -3.76 25.96 -3.10
C ARG A 161 -5.01 26.51 -2.46
N ARG A 162 -5.89 25.60 -2.01
CA ARG A 162 -7.07 25.99 -1.24
C ARG A 162 -6.68 26.69 0.05
N PHE A 163 -5.74 26.11 0.80
CA PHE A 163 -5.10 26.73 1.96
C PHE A 163 -3.68 27.12 1.60
N SER A 164 -3.37 28.42 1.67
CA SER A 164 -2.01 28.92 1.46
C SER A 164 -1.09 28.44 2.59
N LYS A 165 0.23 28.41 2.33
CA LYS A 165 1.24 28.09 3.37
C LYS A 165 1.05 28.99 4.59
N VAL A 166 0.82 30.29 4.38
CA VAL A 166 0.53 31.27 5.44
C VAL A 166 -0.68 30.85 6.28
N MET A 167 -1.80 30.48 5.66
CA MET A 167 -3.01 30.10 6.39
C MET A 167 -2.85 28.81 7.18
N VAL A 168 -2.13 27.82 6.65
CA VAL A 168 -1.77 26.60 7.38
C VAL A 168 -0.90 26.95 8.59
N THR A 169 0.11 27.82 8.42
CA THR A 169 0.96 28.28 9.52
C THR A 169 0.15 29.04 10.58
N THR A 170 -0.73 29.95 10.19
CA THR A 170 -1.60 30.69 11.13
C THR A 170 -2.53 29.75 11.89
N LEU A 171 -3.17 28.78 11.21
CA LEU A 171 -3.99 27.76 11.86
C LEU A 171 -3.19 26.84 12.77
N GLY A 172 -1.93 26.56 12.42
CA GLY A 172 -0.98 25.83 13.26
C GLY A 172 -0.63 26.59 14.53
N ILE A 173 -0.28 27.88 14.42
CA ILE A 173 -0.03 28.76 15.58
C ILE A 173 -1.27 28.85 16.47
N LEU A 174 -2.44 29.06 15.88
CA LEU A 174 -3.70 29.07 16.64
C LEU A 174 -3.97 27.70 17.29
N GLY A 175 -3.58 26.61 16.64
CA GLY A 175 -3.66 25.25 17.21
C GLY A 175 -2.77 25.08 18.43
N VAL A 176 -1.56 25.63 18.41
CA VAL A 176 -0.65 25.65 19.58
C VAL A 176 -1.26 26.47 20.72
N LEU A 177 -1.85 27.63 20.43
CA LEU A 177 -2.54 28.44 21.45
C LEU A 177 -3.73 27.70 22.05
N ALA A 178 -4.52 27.00 21.23
CA ALA A 178 -5.62 26.19 21.72
C ALA A 178 -5.13 25.02 22.58
N ALA A 179 -4.03 24.37 22.17
CA ALA A 179 -3.38 23.31 22.94
C ALA A 179 -2.83 23.81 24.29
N ALA A 180 -2.35 25.05 24.36
CA ALA A 180 -1.93 25.68 25.62
C ALA A 180 -3.12 25.86 26.59
N GLY A 181 -4.31 26.22 26.09
CA GLY A 181 -5.54 26.27 26.90
C GLY A 181 -5.96 24.91 27.45
N VAL A 182 -5.87 23.85 26.63
CA VAL A 182 -6.07 22.46 27.07
C VAL A 182 -5.07 22.08 28.16
N THR A 183 -3.80 22.42 27.94
CA THR A 183 -2.70 22.16 28.88
C THR A 183 -2.91 22.85 30.22
N ALA A 184 -3.39 24.10 30.22
CA ALA A 184 -3.69 24.83 31.44
C ALA A 184 -4.79 24.15 32.28
N GLY A 185 -5.85 23.65 31.63
CA GLY A 185 -6.90 22.88 32.30
C GLY A 185 -6.40 21.55 32.87
N VAL A 186 -5.61 20.79 32.09
CA VAL A 186 -5.01 19.52 32.54
C VAL A 186 -4.01 19.74 33.68
N TRP A 187 -3.17 20.77 33.59
CA TRP A 187 -2.22 21.13 34.63
C TRP A 187 -2.90 21.52 35.94
N HIS A 188 -3.99 22.29 35.87
CA HIS A 188 -4.81 22.63 37.03
C HIS A 188 -5.37 21.39 37.72
N TYR A 189 -5.91 20.46 36.93
CA TYR A 189 -6.43 19.18 37.42
C TYR A 189 -5.33 18.34 38.10
N LEU A 190 -4.20 18.13 37.43
CA LEU A 190 -3.10 17.29 37.94
C LEU A 190 -2.49 17.87 39.23
N ARG A 191 -2.32 19.20 39.31
CA ARG A 191 -1.87 19.87 40.54
C ARG A 191 -2.83 19.65 41.71
N ARG A 192 -4.13 19.53 41.44
CA ARG A 192 -5.16 19.31 42.46
C ARG A 192 -5.21 17.85 42.93
N THR A 193 -4.98 16.89 42.03
CA THR A 193 -5.01 15.45 42.36
C THR A 193 -3.67 14.92 42.90
N GLY A 194 -2.58 15.68 42.73
CA GLY A 194 -1.24 15.26 43.16
C GLY A 194 -0.56 14.31 42.19
N ASP A 195 -1.06 14.22 40.96
CA ASP A 195 -0.53 13.36 39.90
C ASP A 195 0.66 14.01 39.17
N ASP A 196 1.35 13.18 38.39
CA ASP A 196 2.59 13.53 37.68
C ASP A 196 2.40 14.69 36.66
N PRO A 197 3.20 15.78 36.75
CA PRO A 197 3.15 16.92 35.83
C PRO A 197 3.41 16.58 34.35
N PHE A 198 4.02 15.42 34.03
CA PHE A 198 4.27 15.01 32.65
C PHE A 198 2.97 14.87 31.82
N GLY A 199 1.81 14.62 32.44
CA GLY A 199 0.53 14.55 31.75
C GLY A 199 0.12 15.84 31.03
N ALA A 200 0.48 17.01 31.57
CA ALA A 200 0.19 18.29 30.94
C ALA A 200 1.04 18.53 29.69
N VAL A 201 2.33 18.14 29.73
CA VAL A 201 3.22 18.22 28.57
C VAL A 201 2.74 17.29 27.45
N ALA A 202 2.31 16.08 27.79
CA ALA A 202 1.70 15.16 26.83
C ALA A 202 0.43 15.74 26.20
N ALA A 203 -0.44 16.37 27.00
CA ALA A 203 -1.65 17.03 26.51
C ALA A 203 -1.34 18.15 25.51
N LEU A 204 -0.31 18.97 25.78
CA LEU A 204 0.15 20.02 24.86
C LEU A 204 0.59 19.42 23.52
N VAL A 205 1.52 18.48 23.57
CA VAL A 205 2.16 17.91 22.37
C VAL A 205 1.13 17.17 21.52
N LEU A 206 0.30 16.31 22.12
CA LEU A 206 -0.70 15.54 21.39
C LEU A 206 -1.77 16.44 20.77
N THR A 207 -2.26 17.44 21.51
CA THR A 207 -3.28 18.36 21.00
C THR A 207 -2.70 19.24 19.89
N ALA A 208 -1.51 19.83 20.08
CA ALA A 208 -0.87 20.65 19.08
C ALA A 208 -0.57 19.84 17.80
N ALA A 209 -0.05 18.61 17.94
CA ALA A 209 0.20 17.72 16.81
C ALA A 209 -1.08 17.36 16.06
N ALA A 210 -2.17 17.04 16.77
CA ALA A 210 -3.45 16.73 16.17
C ALA A 210 -4.03 17.92 15.38
N LEU A 211 -4.02 19.12 15.97
CA LEU A 211 -4.52 20.33 15.32
C LEU A 211 -3.66 20.74 14.13
N ALA A 212 -2.33 20.65 14.25
CA ALA A 212 -1.40 20.88 13.14
C ALA A 212 -1.61 19.87 12.00
N ALA A 213 -1.83 18.59 12.31
CA ALA A 213 -2.13 17.56 11.33
C ALA A 213 -3.45 17.84 10.60
N ILE A 214 -4.49 18.32 11.29
CA ILE A 214 -5.77 18.71 10.67
C ILE A 214 -5.58 19.95 9.78
N ALA A 215 -4.85 20.96 10.26
CA ALA A 215 -4.57 22.18 9.50
C ALA A 215 -3.73 21.93 8.24
N GLY A 216 -2.77 21.00 8.32
CA GLY A 216 -1.87 20.63 7.24
C GLY A 216 -2.43 19.63 6.21
N ARG A 217 -3.68 19.17 6.36
CA ARG A 217 -4.28 18.27 5.36
C ARG A 217 -4.37 18.96 4.00
N ASP A 218 -4.00 18.23 2.95
CA ASP A 218 -4.22 18.68 1.57
C ASP A 218 -5.72 18.68 1.26
N LEU A 219 -6.32 19.87 1.27
CA LEU A 219 -7.73 20.10 0.96
C LEU A 219 -7.99 20.33 -0.54
N GLY A 220 -6.98 20.12 -1.38
CA GLY A 220 -7.04 20.27 -2.83
C GLY A 220 -6.78 21.69 -3.33
N GLU A 221 -7.17 21.91 -4.58
CA GLU A 221 -7.00 23.18 -5.29
C GLU A 221 -8.26 24.04 -5.23
N ARG A 222 -8.09 25.31 -5.58
CA ARG A 222 -9.18 26.24 -5.86
C ARG A 222 -8.86 27.13 -7.05
N ASP A 223 -9.88 27.82 -7.52
CA ASP A 223 -9.85 28.70 -8.66
C ASP A 223 -9.00 29.98 -8.47
N THR A 224 -8.44 30.44 -9.58
CA THR A 224 -7.98 31.82 -9.81
C THR A 224 -8.94 32.53 -10.77
N PRO A 225 -8.93 33.87 -10.87
CA PRO A 225 -9.76 34.58 -11.86
C PRO A 225 -9.52 34.09 -13.30
N ALA A 226 -8.26 34.01 -13.72
CA ALA A 226 -7.89 33.48 -15.04
C ALA A 226 -8.32 32.01 -15.21
N GLY A 227 -8.16 31.19 -14.17
CA GLY A 227 -8.61 29.80 -14.17
C GLY A 227 -10.11 29.66 -14.39
N ARG A 228 -10.94 30.52 -13.78
CA ARG A 228 -12.40 30.49 -13.99
C ARG A 228 -12.79 30.84 -15.41
N GLU A 229 -12.13 31.84 -16.01
CA GLU A 229 -12.39 32.24 -17.39
C GLU A 229 -12.04 31.12 -18.36
N VAL A 230 -10.87 30.48 -18.18
CA VAL A 230 -10.44 29.34 -18.99
C VAL A 230 -11.40 28.16 -18.80
N ALA A 231 -11.73 27.81 -17.55
CA ALA A 231 -12.71 26.77 -17.24
C ALA A 231 -14.07 27.03 -17.89
N ALA A 232 -14.56 28.27 -17.88
CA ALA A 232 -15.83 28.63 -18.50
C ALA A 232 -15.83 28.36 -20.01
N ARG A 233 -14.75 28.70 -20.72
CA ARG A 233 -14.64 28.42 -22.17
C ARG A 233 -14.60 26.92 -22.45
N TRP A 234 -13.84 26.15 -21.68
CA TRP A 234 -13.78 24.69 -21.81
C TRP A 234 -15.12 24.01 -21.47
N LEU A 235 -15.88 24.53 -20.50
CA LEU A 235 -17.25 24.08 -20.23
C LEU A 235 -18.24 24.45 -21.35
N GLY A 236 -17.99 25.55 -22.08
CA GLY A 236 -18.70 25.85 -23.33
C GLY A 236 -18.45 24.78 -24.39
N LEU A 237 -17.19 24.40 -24.61
CA LEU A 237 -16.83 23.30 -25.51
C LEU A 237 -17.48 21.97 -25.07
N ARG A 238 -17.49 21.67 -23.76
CA ARG A 238 -18.18 20.50 -23.21
C ARG A 238 -19.64 20.46 -23.61
N THR A 239 -20.32 21.60 -23.55
CA THR A 239 -21.73 21.72 -23.90
C THR A 239 -21.96 21.47 -25.40
N TRP A 240 -21.07 21.95 -26.25
CA TRP A 240 -21.11 21.68 -27.69
C TRP A 240 -20.86 20.19 -28.00
N LEU A 241 -19.79 19.61 -27.45
CA LEU A 241 -19.46 18.19 -27.64
C LEU A 241 -20.55 17.25 -27.13
N ALA A 242 -21.15 17.56 -25.98
CA ALA A 242 -22.25 16.78 -25.42
C ALA A 242 -23.53 16.85 -26.28
N GLY A 243 -23.70 17.93 -27.05
CA GLY A 243 -24.81 18.09 -28.00
C GLY A 243 -24.59 17.38 -29.33
N HIS A 244 -23.37 16.89 -29.62
CA HIS A 244 -23.06 16.21 -30.87
C HIS A 244 -23.50 14.74 -30.81
N GLU A 245 -24.34 14.33 -31.76
CA GLU A 245 -24.85 12.97 -31.82
C GLU A 245 -23.68 11.98 -31.98
N SER A 246 -23.73 10.85 -31.24
CA SER A 246 -22.70 9.79 -31.21
C SER A 246 -21.32 10.13 -30.63
N PHE A 247 -21.01 11.38 -30.24
CA PHE A 247 -19.67 11.71 -29.71
C PHE A 247 -19.31 10.90 -28.45
N ALA A 248 -20.30 10.68 -27.58
CA ALA A 248 -20.13 9.89 -26.37
C ALA A 248 -19.88 8.39 -26.62
N ASP A 249 -20.21 7.92 -27.83
CA ASP A 249 -20.10 6.52 -28.24
C ASP A 249 -18.83 6.23 -29.05
N LEU A 250 -18.01 7.26 -29.30
CA LEU A 250 -16.75 7.11 -30.04
C LEU A 250 -15.76 6.21 -29.29
N PRO A 251 -15.14 5.23 -29.97
CA PRO A 251 -14.08 4.42 -29.40
C PRO A 251 -12.77 5.23 -29.26
N PRO A 252 -11.81 4.79 -28.44
CA PRO A 252 -10.51 5.45 -28.31
C PRO A 252 -9.76 5.61 -29.64
N ALA A 253 -9.87 4.64 -30.54
CA ALA A 253 -9.22 4.69 -31.86
C ALA A 253 -9.77 5.80 -32.78
N ALA A 254 -10.95 6.37 -32.48
CA ALA A 254 -11.49 7.51 -33.20
C ALA A 254 -10.65 8.79 -33.04
N VAL A 255 -9.63 8.78 -32.17
CA VAL A 255 -8.63 9.86 -32.04
C VAL A 255 -7.91 10.14 -33.36
N THR A 256 -7.83 9.19 -34.29
CA THR A 256 -7.23 9.41 -35.61
C THR A 256 -8.06 10.35 -36.49
N VAL A 257 -9.39 10.42 -36.26
CA VAL A 257 -10.33 11.26 -37.01
C VAL A 257 -10.67 12.53 -36.22
N TRP A 258 -10.92 12.38 -34.92
CA TRP A 258 -11.33 13.48 -34.05
C TRP A 258 -10.15 14.22 -33.40
N ASP A 259 -8.94 13.68 -33.52
CA ASP A 259 -7.70 14.29 -33.04
C ASP A 259 -7.84 14.78 -31.59
N ARG A 260 -7.33 15.98 -31.27
CA ARG A 260 -7.41 16.59 -29.94
C ARG A 260 -8.84 16.81 -29.43
N TYR A 261 -9.88 16.80 -30.27
CA TYR A 261 -11.26 16.90 -29.75
C TYR A 261 -11.61 15.69 -28.88
N LEU A 262 -11.12 14.49 -29.20
CA LEU A 262 -11.38 13.31 -28.38
C LEU A 262 -10.61 13.38 -27.05
N SER A 263 -9.39 13.91 -27.04
CA SER A 263 -8.61 14.09 -25.80
C SER A 263 -9.26 15.11 -24.87
N TYR A 264 -9.72 16.25 -25.40
CA TYR A 264 -10.48 17.23 -24.62
C TYR A 264 -11.88 16.72 -24.23
N GLY A 265 -12.52 15.94 -25.09
CA GLY A 265 -13.78 15.26 -24.78
C GLY A 265 -13.65 14.33 -23.57
N ALA A 266 -12.56 13.57 -23.49
CA ALA A 266 -12.25 12.76 -22.32
C ALA A 266 -11.97 13.63 -21.09
N ALA A 267 -11.19 14.70 -21.23
CA ALA A 267 -10.92 15.62 -20.12
C ALA A 267 -12.20 16.24 -19.54
N LEU A 268 -13.18 16.52 -20.40
CA LEU A 268 -14.47 17.12 -20.05
C LEU A 268 -15.54 16.09 -19.64
N GLY A 269 -15.21 14.80 -19.65
CA GLY A 269 -16.09 13.71 -19.24
C GLY A 269 -17.27 13.46 -20.18
N VAL A 270 -17.09 13.66 -21.49
CA VAL A 270 -18.14 13.44 -22.52
C VAL A 270 -17.91 12.20 -23.39
N THR A 271 -16.79 11.48 -23.24
CA THR A 271 -16.44 10.28 -24.04
C THR A 271 -16.70 8.97 -23.29
N ARG A 272 -17.97 8.59 -23.14
CA ARG A 272 -18.39 7.45 -22.31
C ARG A 272 -17.74 6.12 -22.69
N VAL A 273 -17.67 5.81 -24.00
CA VAL A 273 -17.08 4.55 -24.48
C VAL A 273 -15.57 4.55 -24.29
N ALA A 274 -14.87 5.63 -24.65
CA ALA A 274 -13.42 5.71 -24.47
C ALA A 274 -13.00 5.58 -23.00
N SER A 275 -13.67 6.27 -22.07
CA SER A 275 -13.38 6.18 -20.62
C SER A 275 -13.71 4.80 -20.01
N ARG A 276 -14.63 4.05 -20.63
CA ARG A 276 -14.88 2.65 -20.21
C ARG A 276 -13.78 1.70 -20.70
N VAL A 277 -13.01 2.04 -21.73
CA VAL A 277 -11.95 1.18 -22.28
C VAL A 277 -10.60 1.52 -21.66
N ILE A 278 -10.29 2.81 -21.53
CA ILE A 278 -9.00 3.27 -21.00
C ILE A 278 -9.01 3.12 -19.48
N HIS A 279 -8.26 2.15 -18.97
CA HIS A 279 -8.19 1.87 -17.53
C HIS A 279 -6.76 1.95 -17.02
N LEU A 280 -6.40 3.11 -16.45
CA LEU A 280 -5.12 3.37 -15.81
C LEU A 280 -5.18 3.21 -14.27
N GLY A 281 -6.27 2.62 -13.76
CA GLY A 281 -6.49 2.31 -12.35
C GLY A 281 -6.06 0.89 -11.95
N ILE A 282 -6.65 0.35 -10.88
CA ILE A 282 -6.45 -1.05 -10.49
C ILE A 282 -7.13 -1.99 -11.50
N ALA A 283 -6.48 -3.08 -11.87
CA ALA A 283 -7.06 -4.06 -12.80
C ALA A 283 -8.18 -4.86 -12.14
N ASP A 284 -9.11 -5.38 -12.96
CA ASP A 284 -10.10 -6.34 -12.48
C ASP A 284 -9.40 -7.67 -12.15
N ARG A 285 -9.36 -8.02 -10.86
CA ARG A 285 -8.77 -9.27 -10.39
C ARG A 285 -9.32 -10.51 -11.12
N LYS A 286 -10.59 -10.49 -11.57
CA LYS A 286 -11.23 -11.64 -12.24
C LYS A 286 -10.82 -11.77 -13.71
N ARG A 287 -10.21 -10.77 -14.33
CA ARG A 287 -9.81 -10.76 -15.74
C ARG A 287 -8.44 -10.08 -15.86
N LEU A 288 -7.40 -10.89 -15.92
CA LEU A 288 -6.03 -10.39 -15.96
C LEU A 288 -5.46 -10.50 -17.36
N TRP A 289 -4.63 -9.53 -17.73
CA TRP A 289 -3.85 -9.60 -18.96
C TRP A 289 -2.53 -10.31 -18.72
N SER A 290 -2.15 -11.14 -19.67
CA SER A 290 -0.87 -11.82 -19.73
C SER A 290 -0.25 -11.66 -21.10
N SER A 291 1.03 -11.35 -21.15
CA SER A 291 1.86 -11.43 -22.35
C SER A 291 2.71 -12.71 -22.39
N TYR A 292 2.64 -13.53 -21.34
CA TYR A 292 3.41 -14.76 -21.20
C TYR A 292 2.93 -15.83 -22.19
N GLY A 293 3.81 -16.18 -23.14
CA GLY A 293 3.51 -17.12 -24.23
C GLY A 293 3.56 -16.52 -25.64
N GLY A 294 3.96 -15.24 -25.78
CA GLY A 294 4.29 -14.62 -27.07
C GLY A 294 3.24 -13.66 -27.63
N GLY A 295 2.13 -13.44 -26.93
CA GLY A 295 1.11 -12.46 -27.32
C GLY A 295 0.22 -12.07 -26.14
N TRP A 296 -0.40 -10.89 -26.23
CA TRP A 296 -1.35 -10.44 -25.22
C TRP A 296 -2.64 -11.25 -25.26
N ARG A 297 -3.00 -11.84 -24.11
CA ARG A 297 -4.30 -12.48 -23.90
C ARG A 297 -4.91 -12.05 -22.58
N GLN A 298 -6.24 -11.92 -22.56
CA GLN A 298 -6.98 -11.74 -21.33
C GLN A 298 -7.39 -13.12 -20.80
N VAL A 299 -7.07 -13.40 -19.54
CA VAL A 299 -7.34 -14.68 -18.91
C VAL A 299 -8.29 -14.50 -17.72
N PRO A 300 -9.44 -15.20 -17.70
CA PRO A 300 -10.33 -15.17 -16.55
C PRO A 300 -9.70 -15.90 -15.35
N VAL A 301 -9.84 -15.31 -14.18
CA VAL A 301 -9.30 -15.84 -12.91
C VAL A 301 -10.44 -16.17 -11.96
N THR A 302 -10.47 -17.41 -11.51
CA THR A 302 -11.39 -17.85 -10.46
C THR A 302 -10.71 -17.77 -9.10
N TYR A 303 -11.37 -17.06 -8.18
CA TYR A 303 -11.01 -17.00 -6.76
C TYR A 303 -12.03 -17.82 -5.96
N PRO A 304 -11.72 -19.08 -5.61
CA PRO A 304 -12.62 -19.89 -4.81
C PRO A 304 -12.67 -19.36 -3.37
N ALA A 305 -13.70 -18.55 -3.08
CA ALA A 305 -14.04 -18.08 -1.74
C ALA A 305 -15.05 -19.03 -1.07
N GLY A 306 -15.01 -19.16 0.26
CA GLY A 306 -16.03 -19.86 1.04
C GLY A 306 -15.91 -21.38 1.14
N LEU A 307 -15.03 -22.04 0.38
CA LEU A 307 -14.75 -23.47 0.59
C LEU A 307 -13.79 -23.64 1.78
N PRO A 308 -14.16 -24.37 2.84
CA PRO A 308 -13.26 -24.66 3.96
C PRO A 308 -12.07 -25.55 3.56
N ARG A 309 -11.88 -25.83 2.28
CA ARG A 309 -10.85 -26.69 1.69
C ARG A 309 -9.60 -25.89 1.25
N TYR A 310 -9.75 -24.57 1.01
CA TYR A 310 -8.77 -23.78 0.26
C TYR A 310 -7.69 -23.13 1.15
N GLY A 311 -6.42 -23.47 0.91
CA GLY A 311 -5.25 -22.92 1.61
C GLY A 311 -4.95 -23.56 2.97
N GLN A 312 -5.62 -24.65 3.33
CA GLN A 312 -5.38 -25.30 4.63
C GLN A 312 -3.98 -25.90 4.73
N ALA A 313 -3.39 -25.82 5.91
CA ALA A 313 -2.16 -26.56 6.21
C ALA A 313 -2.46 -28.06 6.22
N LEU A 314 -1.54 -28.87 5.69
CA LEU A 314 -1.69 -30.33 5.64
C LEU A 314 -1.98 -30.92 7.03
N GLY A 315 -1.27 -30.44 8.06
CA GLY A 315 -1.45 -30.91 9.43
C GLY A 315 -2.88 -30.73 9.95
N TRP A 316 -3.57 -29.66 9.52
CA TRP A 316 -4.96 -29.43 9.90
C TRP A 316 -5.93 -30.43 9.24
N ILE A 317 -5.68 -30.81 7.99
CA ILE A 317 -6.48 -31.81 7.28
C ILE A 317 -6.29 -33.20 7.92
N VAL A 318 -5.03 -33.56 8.21
CA VAL A 318 -4.69 -34.83 8.88
C VAL A 318 -5.33 -34.88 10.28
N PHE A 319 -5.23 -33.80 11.06
CA PHE A 319 -5.86 -33.70 12.37
C PHE A 319 -7.38 -33.93 12.29
N ARG A 320 -8.08 -33.28 11.34
CA ARG A 320 -9.52 -33.47 11.14
C ARG A 320 -9.87 -34.88 10.66
N ALA A 321 -9.04 -35.49 9.82
CA ALA A 321 -9.22 -36.86 9.39
C ALA A 321 -9.13 -37.83 10.58
N ILE A 322 -8.10 -37.67 11.43
CA ILE A 322 -7.93 -38.49 12.64
C ILE A 322 -9.09 -38.27 13.61
N LEU A 323 -9.49 -37.02 13.87
CA LEU A 323 -10.61 -36.72 14.76
C LEU A 323 -11.92 -37.33 14.25
N ALA A 324 -12.22 -37.17 12.95
CA ALA A 324 -13.41 -37.76 12.34
C ALA A 324 -13.35 -39.29 12.36
N ALA A 325 -12.17 -39.90 12.17
CA ALA A 325 -11.98 -41.34 12.27
C ALA A 325 -12.21 -41.83 13.70
N MET A 326 -11.67 -41.14 14.71
CA MET A 326 -11.86 -41.47 16.12
C MET A 326 -13.34 -41.39 16.51
N VAL A 327 -14.00 -40.28 16.20
CA VAL A 327 -15.42 -40.06 16.54
C VAL A 327 -16.32 -41.04 15.78
N GLY A 328 -16.06 -41.25 14.49
CA GLY A 328 -16.78 -42.23 13.67
C GLY A 328 -16.60 -43.65 14.19
N TRP A 329 -15.37 -44.01 14.59
CA TRP A 329 -15.05 -45.30 15.20
C TRP A 329 -15.74 -45.49 16.55
N THR A 330 -15.79 -44.46 17.40
CA THR A 330 -16.50 -44.56 18.69
C THR A 330 -17.99 -44.75 18.50
N PHE A 331 -18.63 -44.03 17.56
CA PHE A 331 -20.06 -44.22 17.28
C PHE A 331 -20.35 -45.60 16.68
N ALA A 332 -19.51 -46.07 15.76
CA ALA A 332 -19.63 -47.41 15.18
C ALA A 332 -19.37 -48.53 16.20
N ARG A 333 -18.41 -48.34 17.11
CA ARG A 333 -18.03 -49.34 18.13
C ARG A 333 -19.04 -49.40 19.28
N VAL A 334 -19.51 -48.27 19.80
CA VAL A 334 -20.49 -48.23 20.91
C VAL A 334 -21.78 -48.95 20.51
N VAL A 335 -22.22 -48.78 19.26
CA VAL A 335 -23.43 -49.46 18.76
C VAL A 335 -23.14 -50.86 18.21
N GLY A 336 -22.00 -51.07 17.54
CA GLY A 336 -21.58 -52.41 17.11
C GLY A 336 -21.41 -53.38 18.29
N ALA A 337 -20.90 -52.88 19.43
CA ALA A 337 -20.87 -53.62 20.68
C ALA A 337 -22.27 -53.85 21.26
N ALA A 338 -23.21 -52.90 21.14
CA ALA A 338 -24.60 -53.10 21.55
C ALA A 338 -25.36 -54.11 20.64
N LEU A 339 -24.98 -54.23 19.37
CA LEU A 339 -25.55 -55.19 18.40
C LEU A 339 -24.95 -56.60 18.55
N LEU A 340 -23.68 -56.69 18.95
CA LEU A 340 -22.92 -57.94 19.06
C LEU A 340 -22.83 -58.49 20.50
N ALA A 341 -23.08 -57.66 21.52
CA ALA A 341 -23.13 -58.12 22.90
C ALA A 341 -24.44 -58.90 23.13
N PRO A 342 -24.38 -60.20 23.49
CA PRO A 342 -25.57 -60.91 23.94
C PRO A 342 -26.05 -60.27 25.25
N ALA A 343 -27.29 -59.80 25.29
CA ALA A 343 -27.90 -59.40 26.55
C ALA A 343 -27.97 -60.64 27.47
N PRO A 344 -27.36 -60.63 28.67
CA PRO A 344 -27.38 -61.79 29.54
C PRO A 344 -28.82 -62.05 29.98
N GLY A 345 -29.39 -63.17 29.51
CA GLY A 345 -30.72 -63.65 29.89
C GLY A 345 -31.88 -63.29 28.96
N SER A 346 -31.66 -62.67 27.78
CA SER A 346 -32.76 -62.44 26.83
C SER A 346 -33.03 -63.69 25.95
N PRO A 347 -34.30 -64.01 25.63
CA PRO A 347 -34.68 -65.15 24.78
C PRO A 347 -34.18 -65.06 23.32
N ASP A 348 -33.58 -63.93 22.94
CA ASP A 348 -33.13 -63.61 21.58
C ASP A 348 -31.69 -64.06 21.28
N ALA A 349 -31.11 -64.95 22.10
CA ALA A 349 -29.78 -65.50 21.87
C ALA A 349 -29.69 -66.30 20.55
N GLU A 350 -30.81 -66.86 20.07
CA GLU A 350 -30.94 -67.56 18.78
C GLU A 350 -31.44 -66.65 17.63
N ALA A 351 -31.69 -65.36 17.89
CA ALA A 351 -32.15 -64.41 16.89
C ALA A 351 -31.04 -64.17 15.84
N GLY A 352 -31.27 -64.64 14.61
CA GLY A 352 -30.38 -64.43 13.47
C GLY A 352 -30.13 -62.94 13.18
N LEU A 353 -28.98 -62.64 12.59
CA LEU A 353 -28.50 -61.28 12.30
C LEU A 353 -29.56 -60.37 11.64
N TRP A 354 -30.47 -60.96 10.85
CA TRP A 354 -31.59 -60.28 10.19
C TRP A 354 -32.67 -59.74 11.14
N SER A 355 -33.05 -60.46 12.20
CA SER A 355 -34.09 -59.96 13.14
C SER A 355 -33.54 -58.85 14.04
N ARG A 356 -32.25 -58.92 14.41
CA ARG A 356 -31.54 -57.85 15.13
C ARG A 356 -31.36 -56.58 14.29
N LEU A 357 -31.29 -56.71 12.97
CA LEU A 357 -31.25 -55.57 12.04
C LEU A 357 -32.60 -54.87 11.92
N THR A 358 -33.72 -55.62 12.00
CA THR A 358 -35.07 -55.06 11.92
C THR A 358 -35.58 -54.45 13.23
N SER A 359 -34.96 -54.75 14.37
CA SER A 359 -35.33 -54.25 15.71
C SER A 359 -34.50 -53.04 16.18
N ILE A 360 -33.67 -52.45 15.29
CA ILE A 360 -32.81 -51.32 15.65
C ILE A 360 -33.67 -50.07 15.84
N ASP A 361 -33.63 -49.50 17.05
CA ASP A 361 -34.26 -48.21 17.36
C ASP A 361 -33.78 -47.10 16.39
N PRO A 362 -34.67 -46.26 15.82
CA PRO A 362 -34.30 -45.21 14.88
C PRO A 362 -33.16 -44.29 15.34
N VAL A 363 -33.03 -44.03 16.65
CA VAL A 363 -31.92 -43.24 17.21
C VAL A 363 -30.59 -43.98 17.03
N THR A 364 -30.58 -45.28 17.28
CA THR A 364 -29.41 -46.16 17.13
C THR A 364 -28.97 -46.25 15.66
N LEU A 365 -29.93 -46.38 14.74
CA LEU A 365 -29.68 -46.38 13.30
C LEU A 365 -29.11 -45.02 12.82
N GLY A 366 -29.62 -43.91 13.37
CA GLY A 366 -29.09 -42.57 13.12
C GLY A 366 -27.63 -42.41 13.57
N VAL A 367 -27.29 -42.92 14.76
CA VAL A 367 -25.91 -42.89 15.30
C VAL A 367 -24.94 -43.72 14.46
N VAL A 368 -25.34 -44.92 14.02
CA VAL A 368 -24.51 -45.77 13.14
C VAL A 368 -24.27 -45.11 11.80
N THR A 369 -25.33 -44.56 11.21
CA THR A 369 -25.24 -43.85 9.92
C THR A 369 -24.29 -42.66 10.04
N LEU A 370 -24.39 -41.87 11.12
CA LEU A 370 -23.48 -40.77 11.39
C LEU A 370 -22.03 -41.24 11.56
N GLY A 371 -21.80 -42.36 12.27
CA GLY A 371 -20.48 -42.97 12.43
C GLY A 371 -19.85 -43.39 11.11
N LEU A 372 -20.62 -44.08 10.25
CA LEU A 372 -20.18 -44.49 8.91
C LEU A 372 -19.90 -43.29 7.99
N VAL A 373 -20.76 -42.25 8.04
CA VAL A 373 -20.54 -40.99 7.31
C VAL A 373 -19.26 -40.30 7.76
N LEU A 374 -18.95 -40.28 9.07
CA LEU A 374 -17.71 -39.70 9.60
C LEU A 374 -16.46 -40.52 9.23
N LEU A 375 -16.56 -41.85 9.17
CA LEU A 375 -15.47 -42.72 8.70
C LEU A 375 -15.21 -42.54 7.20
N GLY A 376 -16.26 -42.49 6.37
CA GLY A 376 -16.14 -42.11 4.96
C GLY A 376 -15.57 -40.69 4.81
N TYR A 377 -16.04 -39.79 5.69
CA TYR A 377 -15.46 -38.51 6.11
C TYR A 377 -13.93 -38.48 6.10
N ALA A 378 -13.40 -39.24 7.06
CA ALA A 378 -11.99 -39.36 7.35
C ALA A 378 -11.22 -40.01 6.19
N GLY A 379 -11.74 -41.09 5.60
CA GLY A 379 -11.14 -41.76 4.45
C GLY A 379 -10.94 -40.80 3.28
N TYR A 380 -11.97 -40.01 2.97
CA TYR A 380 -11.91 -38.98 1.93
C TYR A 380 -10.88 -37.88 2.22
N LEU A 381 -10.76 -37.40 3.47
CA LEU A 381 -9.71 -36.45 3.85
C LEU A 381 -8.31 -37.09 3.80
N GLY A 382 -8.18 -38.36 4.17
CA GLY A 382 -6.94 -39.12 4.14
C GLY A 382 -6.40 -39.30 2.72
N VAL A 383 -7.26 -39.73 1.78
CA VAL A 383 -6.90 -39.83 0.35
C VAL A 383 -6.41 -38.49 -0.19
N ARG A 384 -7.04 -37.39 0.22
CA ARG A 384 -6.64 -36.04 -0.19
C ARG A 384 -5.30 -35.59 0.38
N ALA A 385 -5.08 -35.84 1.66
CA ALA A 385 -3.80 -35.57 2.30
C ALA A 385 -2.69 -36.37 1.63
N LEU A 386 -2.96 -37.62 1.25
CA LEU A 386 -2.04 -38.49 0.52
C LEU A 386 -1.74 -37.95 -0.89
N ILE A 387 -2.76 -37.57 -1.65
CA ILE A 387 -2.59 -36.97 -2.99
C ILE A 387 -1.74 -35.69 -2.91
N ASP A 388 -2.01 -34.80 -1.95
CA ASP A 388 -1.23 -33.58 -1.74
C ASP A 388 0.23 -33.83 -1.29
N LEU A 389 0.54 -35.03 -0.79
CA LEU A 389 1.89 -35.42 -0.37
C LEU A 389 2.66 -36.09 -1.51
N VAL A 390 2.00 -36.97 -2.26
CA VAL A 390 2.62 -37.84 -3.26
C VAL A 390 2.65 -37.19 -4.66
N ALA A 391 1.73 -36.27 -4.95
CA ALA A 391 1.62 -35.62 -6.25
C ALA A 391 1.76 -34.08 -6.17
N PRO A 392 2.88 -33.53 -5.65
CA PRO A 392 3.15 -32.10 -5.79
C PRO A 392 3.37 -31.77 -7.28
N ALA A 393 2.78 -30.67 -7.73
CA ALA A 393 2.96 -30.18 -9.10
C ALA A 393 3.86 -28.94 -9.10
N ASP A 394 4.69 -28.82 -10.12
CA ASP A 394 5.45 -27.60 -10.37
C ASP A 394 4.75 -26.83 -11.49
N VAL A 395 4.44 -25.56 -11.23
CA VAL A 395 3.80 -24.66 -12.19
C VAL A 395 4.80 -23.54 -12.47
N THR A 396 5.29 -23.48 -13.71
CA THR A 396 6.21 -22.44 -14.16
C THR A 396 5.46 -21.41 -14.98
N GLY A 397 5.59 -20.14 -14.63
CA GLY A 397 4.85 -19.07 -15.29
C GLY A 397 5.13 -17.67 -14.74
N GLU A 398 4.48 -16.67 -15.32
CA GLU A 398 4.56 -15.28 -14.85
C GLU A 398 3.56 -15.01 -13.72
N VAL A 399 3.99 -14.28 -12.69
CA VAL A 399 3.13 -13.83 -11.60
C VAL A 399 2.27 -12.65 -12.06
N LEU A 400 0.99 -12.90 -12.31
CA LEU A 400 0.04 -11.88 -12.77
C LEU A 400 -0.63 -11.10 -11.63
N TRP A 401 -0.84 -11.74 -10.48
CA TRP A 401 -1.55 -11.14 -9.34
C TRP A 401 -1.10 -11.67 -7.99
N GLN A 402 -0.99 -10.78 -7.01
CA GLN A 402 -0.75 -11.10 -5.61
C GLN A 402 -1.61 -10.19 -4.72
N GLN A 403 -2.38 -10.76 -3.80
CA GLN A 403 -3.24 -9.97 -2.89
C GLN A 403 -3.44 -10.66 -1.55
N VAL A 404 -3.40 -9.90 -0.44
CA VAL A 404 -3.73 -10.42 0.89
C VAL A 404 -5.14 -11.01 0.91
N ARG A 405 -5.26 -12.29 1.30
CA ARG A 405 -6.53 -13.02 1.40
C ARG A 405 -7.07 -13.01 2.83
N GLN A 406 -6.21 -13.28 3.80
CA GLN A 406 -6.57 -13.44 5.20
C GLN A 406 -5.62 -12.63 6.05
N VAL A 407 -6.18 -11.96 7.05
CA VAL A 407 -5.45 -11.17 8.02
C VAL A 407 -5.83 -11.67 9.40
N ARG A 408 -4.85 -11.78 10.29
CA ARG A 408 -5.07 -12.07 11.69
C ARG A 408 -5.44 -10.77 12.39
N SER A 409 -6.69 -10.66 12.82
CA SER A 409 -7.09 -9.60 13.73
C SER A 409 -6.57 -9.94 15.11
N SER A 410 -5.67 -9.12 15.65
CA SER A 410 -5.34 -9.14 17.08
C SER A 410 -6.37 -8.29 17.81
N ASP A 411 -6.92 -8.80 18.91
CA ASP A 411 -7.93 -8.10 19.72
C ASP A 411 -7.32 -6.93 20.52
N SER A 412 -5.98 -6.80 20.53
CA SER A 412 -5.26 -5.87 21.41
C SER A 412 -4.37 -4.83 20.72
N ASP A 413 -4.27 -4.78 19.39
CA ASP A 413 -3.50 -3.70 18.76
C ASP A 413 -3.83 -3.45 17.28
N ARG A 414 -3.64 -2.21 16.82
CA ARG A 414 -3.95 -1.73 15.44
C ARG A 414 -3.13 -2.40 14.31
N SER A 415 -2.36 -3.46 14.59
CA SER A 415 -1.55 -4.17 13.61
C SER A 415 -2.20 -5.50 13.22
N SER A 416 -2.82 -5.51 12.04
CA SER A 416 -3.41 -6.69 11.45
C SER A 416 -2.36 -7.42 10.62
N THR A 417 -1.92 -8.62 11.01
CA THR A 417 -0.86 -9.36 10.30
C THR A 417 -1.43 -10.24 9.19
N PRO A 418 -0.98 -10.10 7.94
CA PRO A 418 -1.43 -10.98 6.85
C PRO A 418 -1.00 -12.43 7.13
N ILE A 419 -1.88 -13.38 6.81
CA ILE A 419 -1.68 -14.83 7.04
C ILE A 419 -1.38 -15.52 5.71
N ASN A 420 -2.18 -15.19 4.69
CA ASN A 420 -2.13 -15.82 3.38
C ASN A 420 -2.46 -14.78 2.31
N HIS A 421 -1.82 -14.94 1.16
CA HIS A 421 -2.04 -14.22 -0.08
C HIS A 421 -2.71 -15.11 -1.12
N TYR A 422 -3.47 -14.53 -2.04
CA TYR A 422 -3.77 -15.12 -3.33
C TYR A 422 -2.60 -14.87 -4.27
N LEU A 423 -2.18 -15.89 -5.01
CA LEU A 423 -1.16 -15.82 -6.04
C LEU A 423 -1.73 -16.36 -7.36
N VAL A 424 -1.64 -15.60 -8.44
CA VAL A 424 -2.04 -16.04 -9.78
C VAL A 424 -0.79 -16.12 -10.65
N VAL A 425 -0.53 -17.33 -11.15
CA VAL A 425 0.60 -17.63 -12.05
C VAL A 425 0.03 -18.11 -13.37
N ASP A 426 0.52 -17.57 -14.48
CA ASP A 426 0.13 -17.97 -15.83
C ASP A 426 1.24 -18.76 -16.52
N ASP A 427 0.92 -19.99 -16.92
CA ASP A 427 1.84 -20.96 -17.50
C ASP A 427 1.98 -20.87 -19.03
N GLY A 428 1.25 -19.95 -19.68
CA GLY A 428 1.34 -19.78 -21.13
C GLY A 428 0.24 -20.51 -21.91
N ARG A 429 -0.50 -21.43 -21.29
CA ARG A 429 -1.36 -22.40 -22.00
C ARG A 429 -2.79 -22.46 -21.50
N ALA A 430 -3.05 -22.09 -20.25
CA ALA A 430 -4.38 -22.23 -19.65
C ALA A 430 -5.37 -21.17 -20.14
N GLU A 431 -6.56 -21.60 -20.57
CA GLU A 431 -7.69 -20.72 -20.93
C GLU A 431 -8.35 -20.06 -19.70
N GLN A 432 -8.20 -20.66 -18.52
CA GLN A 432 -8.72 -20.13 -17.25
C GLN A 432 -7.73 -20.39 -16.11
N LEU A 433 -7.43 -19.35 -15.34
CA LEU A 433 -6.54 -19.43 -14.20
C LEU A 433 -7.32 -19.57 -12.89
N ARG A 434 -6.67 -20.21 -11.92
CA ARG A 434 -7.18 -20.35 -10.55
C ARG A 434 -6.14 -19.82 -9.58
N ALA A 435 -6.57 -18.93 -8.69
CA ALA A 435 -5.67 -18.33 -7.71
C ALA A 435 -5.18 -19.35 -6.68
N TRP A 436 -3.88 -19.48 -6.51
CA TRP A 436 -3.25 -20.29 -5.45
C TRP A 436 -3.23 -19.54 -4.12
N VAL A 437 -3.10 -20.27 -3.02
CA VAL A 437 -2.88 -19.69 -1.68
C VAL A 437 -1.40 -19.71 -1.37
N LEU A 438 -0.82 -18.52 -1.27
CA LEU A 438 0.57 -18.29 -0.93
C LEU A 438 0.66 -17.92 0.57
N PRO A 439 1.32 -18.73 1.40
CA PRO A 439 1.55 -18.41 2.80
C PRO A 439 2.40 -17.14 2.98
N GLU A 440 2.17 -16.38 4.05
CA GLU A 440 2.91 -15.15 4.34
C GLU A 440 4.43 -15.36 4.36
N GLU A 441 4.89 -16.49 4.88
CA GLU A 441 6.31 -16.76 5.10
C GLU A 441 7.12 -16.78 3.80
N ILE A 442 6.47 -17.12 2.68
CA ILE A 442 7.07 -17.19 1.34
C ILE A 442 6.46 -16.13 0.39
N ALA A 443 5.57 -15.26 0.89
CA ALA A 443 4.93 -14.24 0.07
C ALA A 443 5.91 -13.17 -0.43
N GLY A 444 7.00 -12.93 0.30
CA GLY A 444 8.07 -12.01 -0.08
C GLY A 444 9.10 -12.57 -1.06
N GLU A 445 9.01 -13.85 -1.43
CA GLU A 445 9.98 -14.51 -2.34
C GLU A 445 9.75 -14.19 -3.82
N CYS A 446 8.54 -13.75 -4.19
CA CYS A 446 8.20 -13.36 -5.56
C CYS A 446 7.46 -12.03 -5.61
N ARG A 447 7.51 -11.40 -6.77
CA ARG A 447 6.84 -10.13 -7.08
C ARG A 447 5.99 -10.27 -8.33
N LEU A 448 5.07 -9.33 -8.49
CA LEU A 448 4.29 -9.18 -9.72
C LEU A 448 5.22 -8.97 -10.92
N GLY A 449 5.00 -9.75 -11.98
CA GLY A 449 5.82 -9.78 -13.20
C GLY A 449 7.04 -10.71 -13.14
N ASP A 450 7.32 -11.35 -12.01
CA ASP A 450 8.40 -12.35 -11.94
C ASP A 450 7.99 -13.60 -12.72
N VAL A 451 8.94 -14.20 -13.43
CA VAL A 451 8.79 -15.56 -13.95
C VAL A 451 9.28 -16.52 -12.89
N VAL A 452 8.36 -17.31 -12.35
CA VAL A 452 8.56 -18.18 -11.19
C VAL A 452 8.22 -19.61 -11.53
N THR A 453 8.88 -20.55 -10.86
CA THR A 453 8.37 -21.92 -10.70
C THR A 453 7.85 -22.05 -9.28
N VAL A 454 6.56 -22.33 -9.15
CA VAL A 454 5.90 -22.54 -7.86
C VAL A 454 5.61 -24.02 -7.67
N ARG A 455 6.03 -24.56 -6.52
CA ARG A 455 5.67 -25.90 -6.11
C ARG A 455 4.37 -25.87 -5.34
N VAL A 456 3.34 -26.50 -5.89
CA VAL A 456 1.98 -26.41 -5.40
C VAL A 456 1.42 -27.76 -4.99
N ARG A 457 0.52 -27.71 -4.02
CA ARG A 457 -0.34 -28.84 -3.67
C ARG A 457 -1.65 -28.71 -4.45
N PRO A 458 -1.94 -29.61 -5.39
CA PRO A 458 -3.02 -29.43 -6.35
C PRO A 458 -4.40 -29.40 -5.70
N TRP A 459 -4.57 -30.09 -4.56
CA TRP A 459 -5.87 -30.20 -3.92
C TRP A 459 -6.14 -29.08 -2.90
N THR A 460 -5.21 -28.84 -1.96
CA THR A 460 -5.30 -27.68 -1.04
C THR A 460 -5.07 -26.34 -1.71
N ARG A 461 -4.53 -26.35 -2.94
CA ARG A 461 -4.14 -25.17 -3.72
C ARG A 461 -3.18 -24.27 -2.97
N ARG A 462 -2.34 -24.85 -2.11
CA ARG A 462 -1.36 -24.15 -1.31
C ARG A 462 0.01 -24.20 -1.99
N VAL A 463 0.66 -23.05 -2.07
CA VAL A 463 2.06 -22.93 -2.51
C VAL A 463 2.95 -23.35 -1.35
N THR A 464 3.97 -24.15 -1.66
CA THR A 464 4.93 -24.68 -0.67
C THR A 464 6.33 -24.10 -0.84
N ARG A 465 6.69 -23.74 -2.07
CA ARG A 465 7.98 -23.15 -2.41
C ARG A 465 7.82 -22.28 -3.64
N VAL A 466 8.55 -21.18 -3.70
CA VAL A 466 8.69 -20.34 -4.88
C VAL A 466 10.15 -20.33 -5.31
N THR A 467 10.40 -20.31 -6.62
CA THR A 467 11.74 -20.16 -7.17
C THR A 467 11.67 -19.18 -8.33
N VAL A 468 12.33 -18.03 -8.20
CA VAL A 468 12.34 -16.98 -9.23
C VAL A 468 13.39 -17.34 -10.28
N HIS A 469 12.97 -17.46 -11.53
CA HIS A 469 13.86 -17.70 -12.67
C HIS A 469 14.28 -16.41 -13.35
N ARG A 470 13.32 -15.49 -13.50
CA ARG A 470 13.55 -14.16 -14.05
C ARG A 470 12.82 -13.16 -13.17
N PRO A 471 13.53 -12.23 -12.51
CA PRO A 471 12.86 -11.14 -11.82
C PRO A 471 12.14 -10.27 -12.84
N ALA A 472 11.00 -9.70 -12.47
CA ALA A 472 10.37 -8.63 -13.21
C ALA A 472 11.41 -7.53 -13.49
N SER A 473 11.39 -6.95 -14.70
CA SER A 473 12.29 -5.85 -15.03
C SER A 473 12.26 -4.80 -13.91
N GLU A 474 13.40 -4.65 -13.25
CA GLU A 474 13.53 -3.76 -12.11
C GLU A 474 13.21 -2.35 -12.60
N THR A 475 12.17 -1.77 -12.00
CA THR A 475 11.81 -0.39 -12.29
C THR A 475 12.99 0.45 -11.83
N ALA A 476 13.72 1.07 -12.76
CA ALA A 476 14.57 2.20 -12.41
C ALA A 476 13.68 3.17 -11.63
N GLU A 477 13.96 3.42 -10.36
CA GLU A 477 13.28 4.47 -9.61
C GLU A 477 13.47 5.78 -10.40
N PRO A 478 12.42 6.35 -11.03
CA PRO A 478 12.62 7.57 -11.79
C PRO A 478 12.58 8.74 -10.80
N PHE A 479 13.75 9.34 -10.62
CA PHE A 479 14.07 10.68 -10.11
C PHE A 479 13.50 11.07 -8.73
N ASP A 480 14.42 11.37 -7.81
CA ASP A 480 14.15 11.99 -6.52
C ASP A 480 13.43 13.34 -6.75
N ASP A 481 12.18 13.44 -6.33
CA ASP A 481 11.30 14.61 -6.55
C ASP A 481 11.41 15.62 -5.39
N THR A 482 12.45 15.52 -4.55
CA THR A 482 12.63 16.37 -3.36
C THR A 482 13.26 17.73 -3.65
N GLU A 483 13.81 17.96 -4.84
CA GLU A 483 14.33 19.26 -5.25
C GLU A 483 13.40 19.86 -6.31
N ASP A 484 12.47 20.74 -5.91
CA ASP A 484 11.86 21.78 -6.79
C ASP A 484 10.62 22.47 -6.16
N GLU A 485 10.28 22.24 -4.88
CA GLU A 485 9.54 23.27 -4.14
C GLU A 485 10.54 24.32 -3.64
N GLU A 486 10.72 25.38 -4.44
CA GLU A 486 11.42 26.64 -4.12
C GLU A 486 12.90 26.72 -4.55
N THR A 487 13.17 27.11 -5.80
CA THR A 487 13.83 28.38 -6.19
C THR A 487 14.34 28.29 -7.63
N GLY A 488 14.25 29.39 -8.37
CA GLY A 488 14.98 29.53 -9.64
C GLY A 488 16.47 29.74 -9.40
N VAL A 489 17.26 29.40 -10.42
CA VAL A 489 18.73 29.57 -10.57
C VAL A 489 19.58 28.42 -10.00
N GLY A 490 20.35 27.79 -10.89
CA GLY A 490 21.59 27.10 -10.52
C GLY A 490 21.79 25.74 -11.17
N ALA A 491 22.87 25.61 -11.93
CA ALA A 491 23.27 24.43 -12.68
C ALA A 491 23.54 23.17 -11.83
N ALA A 492 23.48 22.04 -12.53
CA ALA A 492 23.83 20.69 -12.09
C ALA A 492 25.09 20.63 -11.21
N THR A 493 24.92 20.11 -10.00
CA THR A 493 25.97 19.46 -9.22
C THR A 493 25.43 18.11 -8.73
N ALA A 494 26.22 17.06 -8.92
CA ALA A 494 25.87 15.71 -8.49
C ALA A 494 25.61 15.68 -6.97
N GLY A 495 24.43 15.21 -6.58
CA GLY A 495 24.01 15.13 -5.18
C GLY A 495 24.82 14.11 -4.35
N PRO A 496 24.84 14.25 -3.01
CA PRO A 496 25.65 13.41 -2.12
C PRO A 496 25.11 11.97 -2.03
N ALA A 497 26.02 11.02 -1.84
CA ALA A 497 25.71 9.60 -1.73
C ALA A 497 24.70 9.30 -0.60
N VAL A 498 23.57 8.69 -0.94
CA VAL A 498 22.52 8.31 0.02
C VAL A 498 23.06 7.22 0.96
N VAL A 499 23.17 7.54 2.26
CA VAL A 499 23.61 6.59 3.30
C VAL A 499 22.51 5.54 3.50
N ARG A 500 22.87 4.26 3.37
CA ARG A 500 21.96 3.13 3.57
C ARG A 500 22.21 2.43 4.93
N PRO A 501 21.25 2.46 5.88
CA PRO A 501 21.41 1.89 7.23
C PRO A 501 21.75 0.39 7.26
N ASP A 502 21.25 -0.38 6.31
CA ASP A 502 21.49 -1.83 6.16
C ASP A 502 22.92 -2.19 5.75
N HIS A 503 23.67 -1.22 5.23
CA HIS A 503 25.10 -1.37 4.90
C HIS A 503 26.03 -0.95 6.05
N LEU A 504 25.51 -0.34 7.12
CA LEU A 504 26.32 0.12 8.24
C LEU A 504 26.75 -1.05 9.15
N LEU A 505 25.90 -2.06 9.32
CA LEU A 505 26.18 -3.24 10.14
C LEU A 505 25.68 -4.51 9.45
N SER A 506 26.50 -5.56 9.45
CA SER A 506 26.08 -6.87 8.94
C SER A 506 25.44 -7.74 10.03
N ALA A 507 24.57 -8.67 9.62
CA ALA A 507 23.96 -9.62 10.54
C ALA A 507 25.00 -10.52 11.27
N ALA A 508 26.14 -10.81 10.63
CA ALA A 508 27.23 -11.56 11.24
C ALA A 508 27.92 -10.77 12.37
N GLU A 509 28.14 -9.47 12.17
CA GLU A 509 28.75 -8.58 13.17
C GLU A 509 27.82 -8.36 14.36
N VAL A 510 26.55 -8.08 14.10
CA VAL A 510 25.54 -7.93 15.15
C VAL A 510 25.37 -9.24 15.93
N GLY A 511 25.36 -10.38 15.23
CA GLY A 511 25.22 -11.68 15.89
C GLY A 511 26.43 -12.07 16.73
N THR A 512 27.63 -11.73 16.28
CA THR A 512 28.88 -11.96 17.03
C THR A 512 28.96 -11.06 18.27
N ALA A 513 28.61 -9.78 18.12
CA ALA A 513 28.64 -8.81 19.22
C ALA A 513 27.61 -9.14 20.31
N LEU A 514 26.41 -9.59 19.92
CA LEU A 514 25.31 -9.83 20.85
C LEU A 514 25.21 -11.29 21.33
N GLY A 515 26.02 -12.21 20.78
CA GLY A 515 26.01 -13.63 21.13
C GLY A 515 24.73 -14.38 20.70
N VAL A 516 23.98 -13.83 19.74
CA VAL A 516 22.69 -14.37 19.27
C VAL A 516 22.71 -14.46 17.75
N ARG A 517 22.15 -15.53 17.16
CA ARG A 517 21.94 -15.57 15.71
C ARG A 517 20.88 -14.55 15.32
N VAL A 518 21.26 -13.58 14.50
CA VAL A 518 20.36 -12.54 14.00
C VAL A 518 20.28 -12.58 12.48
N SER A 519 19.16 -12.09 11.96
CA SER A 519 18.95 -11.86 10.53
C SER A 519 18.48 -10.43 10.31
N LEU A 520 18.91 -9.82 9.22
CA LEU A 520 18.47 -8.48 8.82
C LEU A 520 17.06 -8.59 8.22
N VAL A 521 16.11 -7.85 8.78
CA VAL A 521 14.76 -7.72 8.22
C VAL A 521 14.83 -6.82 6.99
N ARG A 522 14.34 -7.33 5.85
CA ARG A 522 14.19 -6.47 4.67
C ARG A 522 13.11 -5.41 4.95
N PRO A 523 13.41 -4.12 4.73
CA PRO A 523 12.46 -3.05 4.95
C PRO A 523 11.20 -3.24 4.09
N GLU A 524 10.02 -2.95 4.66
CA GLU A 524 8.73 -3.17 3.98
C GLU A 524 8.47 -2.10 2.91
N SER A 525 9.20 -0.99 2.97
CA SER A 525 9.12 0.10 1.99
C SER A 525 10.49 0.71 1.71
N ALA A 526 10.64 1.31 0.52
CA ALA A 526 11.85 2.07 0.16
C ALA A 526 12.07 3.29 1.09
N ASP A 527 11.01 3.79 1.73
CA ASP A 527 11.09 4.89 2.67
C ASP A 527 11.69 4.43 4.01
N GLU A 528 11.24 3.30 4.57
CA GLU A 528 11.84 2.67 5.76
C GLU A 528 13.32 2.32 5.52
N ALA A 529 13.65 1.81 4.33
CA ALA A 529 15.02 1.47 3.94
C ALA A 529 16.00 2.65 3.94
N ARG A 530 15.50 3.90 3.83
CA ARG A 530 16.35 5.10 3.78
C ARG A 530 16.85 5.52 5.16
N TRP A 531 16.16 5.18 6.25
CA TRP A 531 16.48 5.70 7.58
C TRP A 531 16.47 4.65 8.70
N ALA A 532 16.06 3.40 8.45
CA ALA A 532 16.11 2.34 9.46
C ALA A 532 16.52 0.95 8.93
N ALA A 533 17.21 0.20 9.77
CA ALA A 533 17.48 -1.23 9.61
C ALA A 533 17.14 -1.97 10.92
N ARG A 534 16.56 -3.17 10.82
CA ARG A 534 16.16 -3.98 11.98
C ARG A 534 16.78 -5.37 11.90
N PHE A 535 17.33 -5.83 13.02
CA PHE A 535 17.88 -7.17 13.19
C PHE A 535 17.00 -7.97 14.13
N VAL A 536 16.58 -9.16 13.69
CA VAL A 536 15.69 -10.05 14.45
C VAL A 536 16.35 -11.37 14.78
N ASP A 537 15.94 -11.99 15.89
CA ASP A 537 16.36 -13.34 16.26
C ASP A 537 15.59 -14.41 15.44
N GLY A 538 15.93 -15.69 15.65
CA GLY A 538 15.24 -16.82 15.01
C GLY A 538 13.76 -16.99 15.38
N ARG A 539 13.21 -16.16 16.28
CA ARG A 539 11.79 -16.11 16.65
C ARG A 539 11.08 -14.87 16.08
N GLY A 540 11.78 -14.01 15.34
CA GLY A 540 11.25 -12.78 14.75
C GLY A 540 11.18 -11.59 15.72
N SER A 541 11.75 -11.69 16.92
CA SER A 541 11.80 -10.57 17.86
C SER A 541 12.93 -9.60 17.51
N THR A 542 12.69 -8.29 17.61
CA THR A 542 13.71 -7.27 17.29
C THR A 542 14.79 -7.25 18.37
N VAL A 543 16.01 -7.61 17.96
CA VAL A 543 17.19 -7.65 18.81
C VAL A 543 17.94 -6.32 18.74
N LEU A 544 18.00 -5.70 17.57
CA LEU A 544 18.70 -4.42 17.36
C LEU A 544 18.01 -3.60 16.27
N GLY A 545 17.80 -2.31 16.53
CA GLY A 545 17.39 -1.32 15.53
C GLY A 545 18.52 -0.32 15.28
N VAL A 546 18.76 0.00 14.01
CA VAL A 546 19.69 1.04 13.58
C VAL A 546 18.88 2.09 12.84
N THR A 547 18.93 3.33 13.31
CA THR A 547 18.27 4.48 12.70
C THR A 547 19.33 5.48 12.26
N VAL A 548 19.25 5.92 11.01
CA VAL A 548 20.06 7.01 10.47
C VAL A 548 19.17 8.23 10.35
N VAL A 549 19.52 9.28 11.08
CA VAL A 549 18.83 10.57 11.04
C VAL A 549 19.71 11.52 10.23
N PRO A 550 19.30 11.89 9.01
CA PRO A 550 19.99 12.93 8.25
C PRO A 550 19.86 14.28 8.98
N GLY A 551 20.75 15.21 8.64
CA GLY A 551 20.96 16.48 9.34
C GLY A 551 19.74 17.37 9.58
N GLY A 552 19.97 18.46 10.32
CA GLY A 552 18.95 19.45 10.66
C GLY A 552 18.24 19.21 12.00
N ARG A 553 17.04 19.81 12.16
CA ARG A 553 16.39 19.97 13.48
C ARG A 553 16.12 18.65 14.20
N MET A 554 15.85 17.56 13.47
CA MET A 554 15.64 16.23 14.08
C MET A 554 16.95 15.63 14.60
N ALA A 555 18.03 15.69 13.83
CA ALA A 555 19.36 15.25 14.28
C ALA A 555 19.82 16.01 15.54
N THR A 556 19.62 17.33 15.57
CA THR A 556 19.92 18.16 16.76
C THR A 556 19.06 17.77 17.97
N ALA A 557 17.76 17.55 17.77
CA ALA A 557 16.87 17.12 18.85
C ALA A 557 17.23 15.73 19.39
N THR A 558 17.56 14.78 18.52
CA THR A 558 18.00 13.43 18.91
C THR A 558 19.29 13.45 19.70
N LEU A 559 20.26 14.29 19.34
CA LEU A 559 21.51 14.47 20.10
C LEU A 559 21.28 15.15 21.44
N LEU A 560 20.47 16.21 21.50
CA LEU A 560 20.14 16.88 22.75
C LEU A 560 19.45 15.95 23.75
N MET A 561 18.52 15.11 23.27
CA MET A 561 17.85 14.09 24.09
C MET A 561 18.83 12.99 24.53
N SER A 562 19.78 12.61 23.69
CA SER A 562 20.80 11.61 24.04
C SER A 562 21.81 12.17 25.06
N ARG A 563 22.11 13.47 24.99
CA ARG A 563 22.99 14.17 25.93
C ARG A 563 22.37 14.35 27.31
N SER A 564 21.04 14.48 27.42
CA SER A 564 20.36 14.64 28.71
C SER A 564 20.15 13.32 29.45
N VAL A 565 20.20 12.17 28.75
CA VAL A 565 19.91 10.84 29.31
C VAL A 565 21.12 9.89 29.29
N GLY A 566 22.13 10.15 28.46
CA GLY A 566 23.28 9.27 28.25
C GLY A 566 24.63 9.83 28.75
N GLN A 567 25.58 8.94 29.00
CA GLN A 567 26.97 9.29 29.29
C GLN A 567 27.76 9.50 28.00
N ALA A 568 28.66 10.49 27.97
CA ALA A 568 29.48 10.76 26.79
C ALA A 568 30.50 9.63 26.53
N LEU A 569 30.65 9.25 25.27
CA LEU A 569 31.67 8.32 24.77
C LEU A 569 32.81 9.10 24.09
N PRO A 570 33.93 9.38 24.77
CA PRO A 570 35.06 10.04 24.15
C PRO A 570 35.72 9.14 23.09
N GLY A 571 36.06 9.72 21.93
CA GLY A 571 36.80 9.04 20.86
C GLY A 571 35.96 8.23 19.87
N VAL A 572 34.62 8.33 19.91
CA VAL A 572 33.70 7.66 18.97
C VAL A 572 32.95 8.72 18.15
N GLY A 573 33.23 8.79 16.84
CA GLY A 573 32.65 9.81 15.97
C GLY A 573 33.08 11.23 16.33
N ASP A 574 32.28 12.22 15.92
CA ASP A 574 32.43 13.62 16.34
C ASP A 574 31.91 13.83 17.76
N GLU A 575 30.73 13.24 18.05
CA GLU A 575 30.08 13.24 19.36
C GLU A 575 29.28 11.95 19.54
N ALA A 576 29.40 11.27 20.68
CA ALA A 576 28.63 10.06 20.96
C ALA A 576 28.19 9.95 22.43
N TYR A 577 27.06 9.28 22.65
CA TYR A 577 26.41 9.10 23.95
C TYR A 577 25.91 7.66 24.12
N VAL A 578 26.09 7.09 25.31
CA VAL A 578 25.58 5.78 25.73
C VAL A 578 24.48 5.94 26.75
N GLY A 579 23.30 5.40 26.44
CA GLY A 579 22.20 5.19 27.37
C GLY A 579 22.09 3.72 27.78
N ARG A 580 21.06 3.41 28.57
CA ARG A 580 20.80 2.06 29.10
C ARG A 580 20.44 1.03 28.02
N ASP A 581 19.68 1.45 27.01
CA ASP A 581 19.12 0.62 25.94
C ASP A 581 19.51 1.10 24.54
N ARG A 582 20.34 2.15 24.45
CA ARG A 582 20.62 2.85 23.19
C ARG A 582 21.98 3.50 23.19
N VAL A 583 22.55 3.67 22.01
CA VAL A 583 23.75 4.47 21.78
C VAL A 583 23.53 5.37 20.57
N THR A 584 23.98 6.61 20.67
CA THR A 584 23.80 7.63 19.63
C THR A 584 25.16 8.22 19.30
N GLY A 585 25.47 8.40 18.02
CA GLY A 585 26.70 9.07 17.62
C GLY A 585 26.53 9.88 16.35
N ARG A 586 27.27 10.99 16.25
CA ARG A 586 27.29 11.90 15.11
C ARG A 586 28.61 11.74 14.36
N ARG A 587 28.54 11.79 13.03
CA ARG A 587 29.70 11.99 12.15
C ARG A 587 29.27 12.87 10.98
N GLY A 588 29.86 14.07 10.87
CA GLY A 588 29.39 15.09 9.95
C GLY A 588 27.98 15.57 10.32
N ASP A 589 27.08 15.63 9.32
CA ASP A 589 25.67 16.01 9.50
C ASP A 589 24.74 14.81 9.71
N VAL A 590 25.30 13.60 9.89
CA VAL A 590 24.52 12.37 10.06
C VAL A 590 24.58 11.89 11.50
N VAL A 591 23.43 11.58 12.08
CA VAL A 591 23.30 10.98 13.41
C VAL A 591 22.85 9.54 13.28
N VAL A 592 23.62 8.62 13.87
CA VAL A 592 23.28 7.20 13.95
C VAL A 592 22.80 6.91 15.36
N LEU A 593 21.61 6.32 15.46
CA LEU A 593 21.02 5.85 16.70
C LEU A 593 20.87 4.32 16.63
N ILE A 594 21.48 3.62 17.57
CA ILE A 594 21.33 2.17 17.73
C ILE A 594 20.53 1.91 18.99
N VAL A 595 19.44 1.15 18.88
CA VAL A 595 18.54 0.82 20.00
C VAL A 595 18.44 -0.70 20.14
N ARG A 596 18.54 -1.18 21.39
CA ARG A 596 18.31 -2.57 21.78
C ARG A 596 17.10 -2.63 22.71
N PRO A 597 15.90 -3.04 22.22
CA PRO A 597 14.66 -3.03 22.99
C PRO A 597 14.68 -3.85 24.29
N HIS A 598 15.50 -4.91 24.33
CA HIS A 598 15.67 -5.80 25.49
C HIS A 598 17.12 -5.79 25.99
N ALA A 599 17.64 -4.60 26.30
CA ALA A 599 19.01 -4.45 26.80
C ALA A 599 19.18 -5.02 28.21
N VAL A 600 20.28 -5.74 28.42
CA VAL A 600 20.72 -6.32 29.69
C VAL A 600 21.79 -5.41 30.31
N PRO A 601 21.85 -5.27 31.66
CA PRO A 601 22.94 -4.54 32.31
C PRO A 601 24.31 -5.10 31.86
N GLY A 602 25.14 -4.25 31.25
CA GLY A 602 26.43 -4.65 30.67
C GLY A 602 26.52 -4.56 29.14
N ASP A 603 25.41 -4.28 28.45
CA ASP A 603 25.39 -4.14 26.97
C ASP A 603 26.03 -2.85 26.42
N GLY A 604 26.24 -1.84 27.28
CA GLY A 604 26.74 -0.52 26.87
C GLY A 604 28.04 -0.56 26.04
N PRO A 605 29.11 -1.26 26.49
CA PRO A 605 30.34 -1.40 25.72
C PRO A 605 30.17 -2.11 24.37
N VAL A 606 29.27 -3.11 24.31
CA VAL A 606 28.97 -3.87 23.09
C VAL A 606 28.27 -2.97 22.06
N LEU A 607 27.27 -2.21 22.50
CA LEU A 607 26.58 -1.25 21.65
C LEU A 607 27.51 -0.13 21.20
N ALA A 608 28.40 0.36 22.08
CA ALA A 608 29.41 1.34 21.72
C ALA A 608 30.36 0.83 20.61
N GLY A 609 30.79 -0.44 20.67
CA GLY A 609 31.60 -1.04 19.61
C GLY A 609 30.86 -1.14 18.25
N LEU A 610 29.57 -1.46 18.28
CA LEU A 610 28.72 -1.46 17.08
C LEU A 610 28.52 -0.04 16.53
N LEU A 611 28.35 0.96 17.39
CA LEU A 611 28.26 2.35 16.99
C LEU A 611 29.55 2.84 16.33
N THR A 612 30.71 2.54 16.89
CA THR A 612 32.01 2.86 16.29
C THR A 612 32.14 2.23 14.90
N THR A 613 31.73 0.97 14.74
CA THR A 613 31.74 0.27 13.45
C THR A 613 30.81 0.95 12.44
N ALA A 614 29.58 1.27 12.84
CA ALA A 614 28.61 1.94 11.99
C ALA A 614 29.10 3.34 11.55
N LEU A 615 29.64 4.14 12.47
CA LEU A 615 30.19 5.46 12.17
C LEU A 615 31.46 5.41 11.33
N SER A 616 32.26 4.33 11.41
CA SER A 616 33.46 4.15 10.58
C SER A 616 33.15 3.96 9.09
N ARG A 617 31.93 3.50 8.77
CA ARG A 617 31.46 3.22 7.40
C ARG A 617 30.71 4.40 6.77
N LEU A 618 30.53 5.50 7.50
CA LEU A 618 29.98 6.73 6.94
C LEU A 618 31.07 7.49 6.16
N PRO A 619 30.74 8.03 4.97
CA PRO A 619 31.69 8.84 4.21
C PRO A 619 32.06 10.10 5.01
N ALA A 620 33.34 10.48 4.98
CA ALA A 620 33.87 11.60 5.76
C ALA A 620 33.23 12.95 5.40
N ASP A 621 32.72 13.09 4.17
CA ASP A 621 32.15 14.31 3.59
C ASP A 621 30.62 14.26 3.41
N ALA A 622 29.88 13.58 4.30
CA ALA A 622 28.42 13.69 4.36
C ALA A 622 28.00 15.06 4.94
N SER A 623 28.35 16.14 4.25
CA SER A 623 27.83 17.49 4.46
C SER A 623 26.76 17.76 3.42
N THR A 624 25.50 17.82 3.83
CA THR A 624 24.48 18.51 3.02
C THR A 624 24.74 20.01 3.11
N GLY A 625 24.91 20.66 1.95
CA GLY A 625 25.32 22.05 1.84
C GLY A 625 24.54 22.99 2.75
N GLN A 626 25.26 23.63 3.68
CA GLN A 626 24.76 24.78 4.42
C GLN A 626 25.76 25.92 4.23
N SER A 627 25.40 26.84 3.33
CA SER A 627 26.05 28.13 3.16
C SER A 627 26.06 28.86 4.51
N GLY A 628 27.26 29.08 5.07
CA GLY A 628 27.46 30.00 6.18
C GLY A 628 27.31 31.46 5.72
N PRO A 629 27.01 32.40 6.63
CA PRO A 629 26.70 33.78 6.27
C PRO A 629 27.97 34.55 5.93
N ARG A 630 28.03 35.11 4.72
CA ARG A 630 28.73 36.36 4.40
C ARG A 630 27.93 37.15 3.40
#